data_AF-A0A6I6A9X5-F1
#
_entry.id   AF-A0A6I6A9X5-F1
#
_cell.length_a   1.000
_cell.length_b   1.000
_cell.length_c   1.000
_cell.angle_alpha   90.00
_cell.angle_beta   90.00
_cell.angle_gamma   90.00
#
_symmetry.space_group_name_H-M   'P 1'
#
loop_
_entity.id
_entity.type
_entity.pdbx_description
1 polymer ?
#
loop_
_entity_poly.entity_id
_entity_poly.type
_entity_poly.pdbx_seq_one_letter_code
_entity_poly.pdbx_strand_id
1 'polypeptide(L)'
;MSFWSVRFVRLVCVVMLVLGMNLVSVSAAKLTSEQRKELASIKKNLTKVSLLIRQKKFDEAKAAIDEEEGKFDKLVQDAMIPETDPLSVSTKKLIALRRTFLEKAMGTGGNKPGAANKGVSFEEQIAPILNEKCVSCHGEQRGSANLRLDTFANMRKGGRNGLLLVPQNPNASLIVRKLITPDDNQRMPKNEPALDRDQIQLIARWIAEGARFDGTKETDPIGASVKAKKNPVKVVMATGDEKVSFMNDIAPWMLDFCMRCHSGNNPRSGFSVVTFEDILRGGDTGEVIVPGKPDDSRLWHLVGLQDPIKMPQGQALLKRKNAEDLKTWIAEGAKFDGKDAKGNLREMVPTDEEKRMAELANMSPDEFAKLRRDTLEPTWKRVVNNDPAEMLETDDFIFYGNVSADRLKEVSGWATTQVEDLRKLFNEKQKPFWKGKLAVYVFKDRFGYSEFNQTIEDRRVGNDTTWHTKVTPNSLDAYLVMQDVGDQADASSPGLQTNLMAGLTNAAIQRGAGEVPMWASRGLGMLLASKSTTSQAYFESLRQQALEAAPKVQRPEALVAEGTFSPSETTAVGFTLVEFLINNGGLPKMAALLKELKSGTTPVNAVTKVYGTNIRALATAYARTLRPGRVSN
;
A
#
# COMPACT_ATOMS: atom_id res chain seq x y z
N MET A 1 36.85 -22.49 59.03
CA MET A 1 37.12 -23.70 58.22
C MET A 1 37.79 -23.22 56.93
N SER A 2 39.12 -23.16 56.82
CA SER A 2 40.07 -24.28 56.61
C SER A 2 39.73 -25.04 55.32
N PHE A 3 40.59 -25.28 54.34
CA PHE A 3 42.02 -25.01 54.05
C PHE A 3 42.26 -25.53 52.60
N TRP A 4 43.47 -25.30 52.07
CA TRP A 4 44.15 -25.95 50.92
C TRP A 4 43.90 -25.40 49.50
N SER A 5 44.87 -25.23 48.59
CA SER A 5 46.35 -25.04 48.60
C SER A 5 46.79 -25.04 47.12
N VAL A 6 47.27 -23.93 46.54
CA VAL A 6 48.68 -23.58 46.27
C VAL A 6 49.60 -24.77 45.89
N ARG A 7 50.15 -24.72 44.66
CA ARG A 7 51.54 -25.09 44.29
C ARG A 7 51.96 -24.25 43.07
N PHE A 8 52.81 -23.21 43.20
CA PHE A 8 54.29 -23.20 43.22
C PHE A 8 54.93 -23.78 41.94
N VAL A 9 55.96 -23.25 41.28
CA VAL A 9 56.80 -22.02 41.32
C VAL A 9 57.95 -22.27 40.30
N ARG A 10 58.50 -21.21 39.67
CA ARG A 10 59.92 -20.94 39.27
C ARG A 10 59.94 -19.96 38.10
N LEU A 11 60.77 -18.91 37.97
CA LEU A 11 61.90 -18.34 38.75
C LEU A 11 62.21 -16.99 38.01
N VAL A 12 61.97 -15.81 38.60
CA VAL A 12 62.94 -14.83 39.18
C VAL A 12 64.02 -14.26 38.23
N CYS A 13 63.97 -12.92 38.09
CA CYS A 13 65.02 -11.90 37.83
C CYS A 13 65.83 -11.87 36.53
N VAL A 14 65.72 -10.76 35.76
CA VAL A 14 66.74 -9.67 35.73
C VAL A 14 66.05 -8.33 35.41
N VAL A 15 66.54 -7.31 36.10
CA VAL A 15 66.12 -5.92 36.24
C VAL A 15 66.63 -5.04 35.08
N MET A 16 65.84 -4.02 34.71
CA MET A 16 66.17 -2.78 33.99
C MET A 16 67.07 -2.82 32.72
N LEU A 17 66.43 -2.65 31.56
CA LEU A 17 66.95 -1.75 30.51
C LEU A 17 65.80 -1.26 29.62
N VAL A 18 65.19 -0.15 30.03
CA VAL A 18 64.42 0.72 29.15
C VAL A 18 65.43 1.58 28.39
N LEU A 19 65.69 1.25 27.12
CA LEU A 19 66.00 2.13 25.98
C LEU A 19 66.79 1.36 24.90
N GLY A 20 66.28 1.38 23.66
CA GLY A 20 67.12 1.35 22.46
C GLY A 20 67.00 0.15 21.51
N MET A 21 66.22 0.32 20.43
CA MET A 21 66.53 -0.06 19.03
C MET A 21 66.87 -1.56 18.76
N ASN A 22 66.12 -2.33 17.97
CA ASN A 22 65.73 -2.07 16.58
C ASN A 22 64.51 -2.93 16.20
N LEU A 23 63.31 -2.35 16.27
CA LEU A 23 62.32 -2.63 15.24
C LEU A 23 62.78 -1.80 14.04
N VAL A 24 63.23 -2.45 12.97
CA VAL A 24 63.30 -1.77 11.67
C VAL A 24 61.85 -1.54 11.27
N SER A 25 61.31 -0.42 11.73
CA SER A 25 60.23 0.24 11.02
C SER A 25 60.75 0.45 9.60
N VAL A 26 60.08 -0.15 8.63
CA VAL A 26 60.13 0.38 7.27
C VAL A 26 59.41 1.72 7.38
N SER A 27 60.15 2.73 7.82
CA SER A 27 59.84 4.11 7.56
C SER A 27 59.68 4.17 6.04
N ALA A 28 58.45 4.31 5.56
CA ALA A 28 58.21 4.73 4.19
C ALA A 28 59.13 5.92 3.97
N ALA A 29 60.17 5.77 3.14
CA ALA A 29 61.21 6.75 3.00
C ALA A 29 60.53 8.09 2.68
N LYS A 30 60.49 9.01 3.65
CA LYS A 30 59.95 10.35 3.44
C LYS A 30 60.86 10.97 2.39
N LEU A 31 60.38 11.03 1.15
CA LEU A 31 61.02 11.73 0.03
C LEU A 31 61.73 12.98 0.54
N THR A 32 63.03 13.09 0.24
CA THR A 32 63.82 14.28 0.58
C THR A 32 63.23 15.52 -0.08
N SER A 33 63.60 16.71 0.40
CA SER A 33 63.13 17.96 -0.21
C SER A 33 63.47 18.05 -1.71
N GLU A 34 64.61 17.49 -2.12
CA GLU A 34 65.03 17.46 -3.52
C GLU A 34 64.21 16.44 -4.33
N GLN A 35 63.97 15.24 -3.83
CA GLN A 35 63.13 14.25 -4.52
C GLN A 35 61.67 14.73 -4.67
N ARG A 36 61.14 15.53 -3.74
CA ARG A 36 59.81 16.15 -3.89
C ARG A 36 59.78 17.22 -4.98
N LYS A 37 60.84 18.03 -5.09
CA LYS A 37 60.97 19.02 -6.17
C LYS A 37 61.07 18.32 -7.53
N GLU A 38 61.83 17.23 -7.59
CA GLU A 38 61.98 16.42 -8.79
C GLU A 38 60.64 15.79 -9.22
N LEU A 39 59.90 15.16 -8.30
CA LEU A 39 58.56 14.62 -8.57
C LEU A 39 57.56 15.70 -9.01
N ALA A 40 57.62 16.89 -8.41
CA ALA A 40 56.77 18.02 -8.81
C ALA A 40 57.13 18.52 -10.23
N SER A 41 58.43 18.52 -10.57
CA SER A 41 58.91 18.85 -11.91
C SER A 41 58.42 17.85 -12.95
N ILE A 42 58.51 16.55 -12.66
CA ILE A 42 58.02 15.46 -13.52
C ILE A 42 56.53 15.64 -13.82
N LYS A 43 55.70 15.80 -12.78
CA LYS A 43 54.25 16.00 -12.96
C LYS A 43 53.95 17.26 -13.77
N LYS A 44 54.68 18.36 -13.52
CA LYS A 44 54.52 19.62 -14.26
C LYS A 44 54.88 19.46 -15.74
N ASN A 45 55.98 18.77 -16.06
CA ASN A 45 56.38 18.55 -17.45
C ASN A 45 55.41 17.61 -18.18
N LEU A 46 54.89 16.57 -17.52
CA LEU A 46 53.84 15.70 -18.07
C LEU A 46 52.52 16.44 -18.36
N THR A 47 52.25 17.60 -17.76
CA THR A 47 51.10 18.43 -18.17
C THR A 47 51.32 19.12 -19.52
N LYS A 48 52.56 19.52 -19.83
CA LYS A 48 52.93 20.21 -21.08
C LYS A 48 52.84 19.29 -22.30
N VAL A 49 52.94 17.98 -22.13
CA VAL A 49 52.74 16.97 -23.19
C VAL A 49 51.40 17.17 -23.91
N SER A 50 50.35 17.57 -23.18
CA SER A 50 49.03 17.84 -23.76
C SER A 50 49.05 18.98 -24.79
N LEU A 51 49.93 19.97 -24.62
CA LEU A 51 50.11 21.08 -25.55
C LEU A 51 50.85 20.62 -26.81
N LEU A 52 51.90 19.81 -26.66
CA LEU A 52 52.64 19.23 -27.79
C LEU A 52 51.73 18.34 -28.66
N ILE A 53 50.85 17.54 -28.04
CA ILE A 53 49.84 16.74 -28.74
C ILE A 53 48.87 17.63 -29.53
N ARG A 54 48.39 18.75 -28.94
CA ARG A 54 47.50 19.71 -29.64
C ARG A 54 48.20 20.42 -30.80
N GLN A 55 49.50 20.68 -30.67
CA GLN A 55 50.33 21.27 -31.71
C GLN A 55 50.79 20.24 -32.77
N LYS A 56 50.33 18.98 -32.68
CA LYS A 56 50.70 17.86 -33.56
C LYS A 56 52.19 17.53 -33.58
N LYS A 57 52.93 17.91 -32.55
CA LYS A 57 54.36 17.59 -32.34
C LYS A 57 54.49 16.24 -31.62
N PHE A 58 54.12 15.16 -32.31
CA PHE A 58 53.97 13.84 -31.68
C PHE A 58 55.29 13.21 -31.25
N ASP A 59 56.35 13.37 -32.02
CA ASP A 59 57.68 12.84 -31.66
C ASP A 59 58.27 13.57 -30.45
N GLU A 60 58.10 14.91 -30.39
CA GLU A 60 58.47 15.70 -29.21
C GLU A 60 57.62 15.32 -27.98
N ALA A 61 56.33 15.05 -28.17
CA ALA A 61 55.45 14.58 -27.10
C ALA A 61 55.84 13.18 -26.59
N LYS A 62 56.25 12.28 -27.48
CA LYS A 62 56.74 10.95 -27.14
C LYS A 62 58.03 11.02 -26.33
N ALA A 63 59.02 11.75 -26.85
CA ALA A 63 60.29 11.95 -26.17
C ALA A 63 60.11 12.57 -24.77
N ALA A 64 59.20 13.53 -24.63
CA ALA A 64 58.89 14.15 -23.34
C ALA A 64 58.20 13.20 -22.34
N ILE A 65 57.40 12.23 -22.81
CA ILE A 65 56.81 11.21 -21.92
C ILE A 65 57.90 10.24 -21.47
N ASP A 66 58.71 9.73 -22.41
CA ASP A 66 59.73 8.72 -22.14
C ASP A 66 60.85 9.28 -21.25
N GLU A 67 61.25 10.55 -21.43
CA GLU A 67 62.23 11.23 -20.57
C GLU A 67 61.73 11.36 -19.12
N GLU A 68 60.47 11.78 -18.94
CA GLU A 68 59.90 11.99 -17.60
C GLU A 68 59.54 10.66 -16.91
N GLU A 69 59.22 9.60 -17.65
CA GLU A 69 59.09 8.24 -17.12
C GLU A 69 60.45 7.71 -16.64
N GLY A 70 61.53 7.91 -17.42
CA GLY A 70 62.88 7.52 -17.00
C GLY A 70 63.36 8.24 -15.75
N LYS A 71 63.10 9.55 -15.62
CA LYS A 71 63.38 10.31 -14.38
C LYS A 71 62.56 9.78 -13.20
N PHE A 72 61.30 9.44 -13.44
CA PHE A 72 60.41 8.93 -12.42
C PHE A 72 60.85 7.55 -11.91
N ASP A 73 61.19 6.62 -12.81
CA ASP A 73 61.63 5.28 -12.43
C ASP A 73 62.95 5.31 -11.66
N LYS A 74 63.88 6.20 -12.05
CA LYS A 74 65.11 6.43 -11.30
C LYS A 74 64.84 6.98 -9.90
N LEU A 75 63.92 7.95 -9.78
CA LEU A 75 63.51 8.50 -8.48
C LEU A 75 62.88 7.43 -7.57
N VAL A 76 62.04 6.55 -8.12
CA VAL A 76 61.43 5.42 -7.38
C VAL A 76 62.49 4.45 -6.89
N GLN A 77 63.50 4.16 -7.72
CA GLN A 77 64.62 3.30 -7.37
C GLN A 77 65.53 3.92 -6.30
N ASP A 78 65.95 5.17 -6.48
CA ASP A 78 66.85 5.90 -5.56
C ASP A 78 66.19 6.15 -4.19
N ALA A 79 64.87 6.34 -4.16
CA ALA A 79 64.10 6.54 -2.94
C ALA A 79 63.52 5.24 -2.34
N MET A 80 63.81 4.07 -2.95
CA MET A 80 63.28 2.76 -2.54
C MET A 80 61.75 2.76 -2.32
N ILE A 81 61.00 3.44 -3.19
CA ILE A 81 59.55 3.57 -3.06
C ILE A 81 58.89 2.29 -3.58
N PRO A 82 58.04 1.61 -2.79
CA PRO A 82 57.31 0.44 -3.28
C PRO A 82 56.47 0.77 -4.51
N GLU A 83 56.37 -0.17 -5.46
CA GLU A 83 55.52 0.03 -6.65
C GLU A 83 54.03 0.22 -6.29
N THR A 84 53.61 -0.35 -5.16
CA THR A 84 52.25 -0.23 -4.61
C THR A 84 52.02 1.08 -3.86
N ASP A 85 53.03 1.94 -3.71
CA ASP A 85 52.89 3.23 -3.04
C ASP A 85 51.93 4.15 -3.82
N PRO A 86 51.01 4.86 -3.15
CA PRO A 86 50.07 5.77 -3.80
C PRO A 86 50.74 6.83 -4.71
N LEU A 87 51.94 7.29 -4.39
CA LEU A 87 52.72 8.22 -5.22
C LEU A 87 53.22 7.56 -6.49
N SER A 88 53.69 6.31 -6.40
CA SER A 88 54.08 5.48 -7.55
C SER A 88 52.91 5.17 -8.45
N VAL A 89 51.81 4.71 -7.87
CA VAL A 89 50.58 4.38 -8.61
C VAL A 89 50.00 5.61 -9.30
N SER A 90 49.93 6.76 -8.61
CA SER A 90 49.36 7.98 -9.19
C SER A 90 50.20 8.56 -10.32
N THR A 91 51.52 8.51 -10.22
CA THR A 91 52.42 9.08 -11.23
C THR A 91 52.55 8.16 -12.44
N LYS A 92 52.65 6.83 -12.26
CA LYS A 92 52.59 5.85 -13.36
C LYS A 92 51.25 5.92 -14.10
N LYS A 93 50.12 6.10 -13.39
CA LYS A 93 48.81 6.33 -14.04
C LYS A 93 48.79 7.60 -14.89
N LEU A 94 49.43 8.68 -14.43
CA LEU A 94 49.52 9.92 -15.21
C LEU A 94 50.35 9.73 -16.48
N ILE A 95 51.49 9.04 -16.40
CA ILE A 95 52.34 8.70 -17.55
C ILE A 95 51.57 7.83 -18.55
N ALA A 96 50.94 6.75 -18.09
CA ALA A 96 50.14 5.85 -18.91
C ALA A 96 48.97 6.57 -19.60
N LEU A 97 48.31 7.50 -18.88
CA LEU A 97 47.25 8.33 -19.44
C LEU A 97 47.79 9.23 -20.57
N ARG A 98 48.96 9.84 -20.40
CA ARG A 98 49.59 10.66 -21.45
C ARG A 98 49.99 9.82 -22.67
N ARG A 99 50.53 8.63 -22.45
CA ARG A 99 50.87 7.67 -23.52
C ARG A 99 49.62 7.25 -24.30
N THR A 100 48.53 6.92 -23.60
CA THR A 100 47.23 6.59 -24.23
C THR A 100 46.68 7.74 -25.07
N PHE A 101 46.78 8.99 -24.58
CA PHE A 101 46.33 10.15 -25.35
C PHE A 101 47.20 10.41 -26.58
N LEU A 102 48.52 10.20 -26.48
CA LEU A 102 49.44 10.31 -27.60
C LEU A 102 49.14 9.22 -28.65
N GLU A 103 48.98 7.96 -28.25
CA GLU A 103 48.66 6.83 -29.15
C GLU A 103 47.33 7.03 -29.87
N LYS A 104 46.31 7.55 -29.17
CA LYS A 104 45.02 7.90 -29.77
C LYS A 104 45.13 9.06 -30.75
N ALA A 105 46.01 10.03 -30.49
CA ALA A 105 46.26 11.15 -31.38
C ALA A 105 47.11 10.78 -32.60
N MET A 106 48.01 9.80 -32.47
CA MET A 106 48.85 9.25 -33.54
C MET A 106 48.13 8.23 -34.41
N GLY A 107 46.95 7.74 -34.00
CA GLY A 107 46.18 6.74 -34.75
C GLY A 107 46.79 5.33 -34.74
N THR A 108 47.77 5.07 -33.85
CA THR A 108 48.52 3.81 -33.76
C THR A 108 48.10 2.93 -32.57
N GLY A 109 47.01 3.27 -31.86
CA GLY A 109 46.46 2.44 -30.80
C GLY A 109 45.91 1.11 -31.35
N GLY A 110 46.69 0.04 -31.19
CA GLY A 110 46.43 -1.31 -31.69
C GLY A 110 45.05 -1.85 -31.34
N ASN A 111 44.33 -2.22 -32.38
CA ASN A 111 43.00 -2.81 -32.37
C ASN A 111 43.10 -4.30 -31.98
N LYS A 112 42.44 -4.74 -30.90
CA LYS A 112 42.10 -6.17 -30.71
C LYS A 112 40.82 -6.45 -31.50
N PRO A 113 40.80 -7.40 -32.46
CA PRO A 113 39.64 -7.63 -33.31
C PRO A 113 38.59 -8.46 -32.56
N GLY A 114 37.42 -7.87 -32.29
CA GLY A 114 36.31 -8.62 -31.71
C GLY A 114 35.21 -7.81 -31.04
N ALA A 115 34.67 -6.77 -31.68
CA ALA A 115 33.27 -6.33 -31.52
C ALA A 115 32.99 -5.25 -32.56
N ALA A 116 31.97 -5.45 -33.40
CA ALA A 116 31.37 -4.35 -34.14
C ALA A 116 30.97 -3.27 -33.12
N ASN A 117 31.45 -2.04 -33.32
CA ASN A 117 31.16 -0.92 -32.44
C ASN A 117 29.68 -0.53 -32.59
N LYS A 118 28.79 -1.26 -31.91
CA LYS A 118 27.44 -0.79 -31.61
C LYS A 118 27.60 0.25 -30.50
N GLY A 119 27.12 1.47 -30.75
CA GLY A 119 27.12 2.54 -29.76
C GLY A 119 26.37 2.17 -28.47
N VAL A 120 26.32 3.10 -27.51
CA VAL A 120 25.64 2.88 -26.22
C VAL A 120 24.17 2.53 -26.46
N SER A 121 23.76 1.35 -25.98
CA SER A 121 22.37 0.88 -26.06
C SER A 121 21.48 1.65 -25.10
N PHE A 122 20.35 2.16 -25.58
CA PHE A 122 19.38 2.81 -24.70
C PHE A 122 18.69 1.77 -23.81
N GLU A 123 18.14 0.71 -24.40
CA GLU A 123 17.38 -0.31 -23.69
C GLU A 123 18.24 -1.12 -22.69
N GLU A 124 19.47 -1.48 -23.06
CA GLU A 124 20.32 -2.33 -22.21
C GLU A 124 21.14 -1.54 -21.18
N GLN A 125 21.53 -0.30 -21.49
CA GLN A 125 22.52 0.42 -20.68
C GLN A 125 22.00 1.72 -20.07
N ILE A 126 21.06 2.43 -20.71
CA ILE A 126 20.52 3.70 -20.21
C ILE A 126 19.20 3.53 -19.46
N ALA A 127 18.29 2.74 -20.00
CA ALA A 127 16.97 2.51 -19.43
C ALA A 127 17.00 1.94 -18.00
N PRO A 128 17.90 1.01 -17.63
CA PRO A 128 18.00 0.55 -16.23
C PRO A 128 18.33 1.68 -15.24
N ILE A 129 19.25 2.58 -15.61
CA ILE A 129 19.65 3.73 -14.77
C ILE A 129 18.46 4.67 -14.57
N LEU A 130 17.71 4.97 -15.64
CA LEU A 130 16.55 5.85 -15.58
C LEU A 130 15.38 5.22 -14.81
N ASN A 131 15.14 3.91 -15.01
CA ASN A 131 14.12 3.17 -14.28
C ASN A 131 14.41 3.13 -12.79
N GLU A 132 15.67 2.94 -12.40
CA GLU A 132 16.07 2.88 -10.99
C GLU A 132 16.03 4.25 -10.31
N LYS A 133 16.60 5.28 -10.94
CA LYS A 133 16.85 6.58 -10.29
C LYS A 133 15.83 7.67 -10.60
N CYS A 134 14.95 7.48 -11.60
CA CYS A 134 14.17 8.60 -12.13
C CYS A 134 12.67 8.31 -12.29
N VAL A 135 12.28 7.11 -12.75
CA VAL A 135 10.88 6.80 -13.10
C VAL A 135 9.93 6.82 -11.90
N SER A 136 10.41 6.57 -10.68
CA SER A 136 9.60 6.67 -9.45
C SER A 136 8.96 8.05 -9.25
N CYS A 137 9.68 9.12 -9.61
CA CYS A 137 9.25 10.52 -9.47
C CYS A 137 8.88 11.21 -10.79
N HIS A 138 9.29 10.64 -11.92
CA HIS A 138 9.03 11.15 -13.28
C HIS A 138 8.28 10.13 -14.15
N GLY A 139 7.46 9.27 -13.53
CA GLY A 139 6.61 8.28 -14.18
C GLY A 139 5.15 8.70 -14.26
N GLU A 140 4.26 7.72 -14.50
CA GLU A 140 2.85 7.96 -14.83
C GLU A 140 2.03 8.71 -13.78
N GLN A 141 2.29 8.43 -12.51
CA GLN A 141 1.40 8.81 -11.42
C GLN A 141 1.61 10.24 -10.88
N ARG A 142 2.67 10.96 -11.29
CA ARG A 142 2.96 12.39 -11.02
C ARG A 142 4.31 12.77 -11.61
N GLY A 143 4.34 13.37 -12.81
CA GLY A 143 5.58 13.89 -13.38
C GLY A 143 5.97 15.21 -12.70
N SER A 144 6.99 15.21 -11.83
CA SER A 144 7.55 16.46 -11.32
C SER A 144 7.97 17.36 -12.49
N ALA A 145 7.57 18.63 -12.47
CA ALA A 145 7.73 19.59 -13.58
C ALA A 145 7.11 19.14 -14.94
N ASN A 146 6.08 18.30 -14.90
CA ASN A 146 5.42 17.72 -16.08
C ASN A 146 6.40 16.94 -17.00
N LEU A 147 7.46 16.38 -16.42
CA LEU A 147 8.45 15.56 -17.13
C LEU A 147 8.13 14.08 -16.92
N ARG A 148 8.07 13.33 -18.01
CA ARG A 148 7.79 11.89 -18.06
C ARG A 148 8.98 11.14 -18.68
N LEU A 149 9.51 10.14 -17.98
CA LEU A 149 10.69 9.35 -18.36
C LEU A 149 10.41 7.85 -18.51
N ASP A 150 9.14 7.45 -18.36
CA ASP A 150 8.68 6.07 -18.41
C ASP A 150 8.65 5.48 -19.83
N THR A 151 8.62 6.33 -20.86
CA THR A 151 8.71 5.93 -22.28
C THR A 151 9.68 6.86 -23.02
N PHE A 152 10.32 6.35 -24.07
CA PHE A 152 11.24 7.16 -24.88
C PHE A 152 10.52 8.32 -25.58
N ALA A 153 9.28 8.09 -26.03
CA ALA A 153 8.42 9.11 -26.62
C ALA A 153 8.17 10.29 -25.66
N ASN A 154 7.99 10.01 -24.36
CA ASN A 154 7.82 11.05 -23.36
C ASN A 154 9.13 11.82 -23.08
N MET A 155 10.28 11.14 -23.08
CA MET A 155 11.59 11.80 -22.95
C MET A 155 11.86 12.80 -24.08
N ARG A 156 11.45 12.47 -25.31
CA ARG A 156 11.56 13.36 -26.48
C ARG A 156 10.66 14.59 -26.38
N LYS A 157 9.47 14.46 -25.80
CA LYS A 157 8.55 15.59 -25.56
C LYS A 157 9.12 16.60 -24.56
N GLY A 158 9.96 16.15 -23.63
CA GLY A 158 10.51 16.98 -22.57
C GLY A 158 9.47 17.33 -21.50
N GLY A 159 9.76 18.34 -20.69
CA GLY A 159 8.88 18.79 -19.60
C GLY A 159 8.68 20.30 -19.60
N ARG A 160 8.15 20.86 -18.50
CA ARG A 160 7.89 22.30 -18.35
C ARG A 160 9.12 23.19 -18.60
N ASN A 161 10.33 22.65 -18.37
CA ASN A 161 11.59 23.37 -18.50
C ASN A 161 12.22 23.22 -19.91
N GLY A 162 11.51 22.66 -20.88
CA GLY A 162 11.96 22.50 -22.26
C GLY A 162 12.50 21.10 -22.57
N LEU A 163 13.31 21.02 -23.63
CA LEU A 163 13.86 19.76 -24.15
C LEU A 163 14.76 19.08 -23.14
N LEU A 164 14.43 17.84 -22.77
CA LEU A 164 15.25 17.02 -21.89
C LEU A 164 16.59 16.64 -22.54
N LEU A 165 16.52 16.28 -23.82
CA LEU A 165 17.61 15.73 -24.61
C LEU A 165 17.86 16.63 -25.82
N VAL A 166 19.12 17.00 -26.02
CA VAL A 166 19.61 17.65 -27.24
C VAL A 166 20.60 16.67 -27.88
N PRO A 167 20.17 15.89 -28.89
CA PRO A 167 21.03 14.90 -29.56
C PRO A 167 22.36 15.52 -29.99
N GLN A 168 23.44 14.75 -29.85
CA GLN A 168 24.83 15.14 -30.14
C GLN A 168 25.39 16.25 -29.24
N ASN A 169 24.61 16.81 -28.31
CA ASN A 169 25.06 17.88 -27.43
C ASN A 169 24.70 17.61 -25.95
N PRO A 170 25.53 16.83 -25.24
CA PRO A 170 25.33 16.55 -23.82
C PRO A 170 25.30 17.82 -22.96
N ASN A 171 26.15 18.80 -23.28
CA ASN A 171 26.24 20.05 -22.53
C ASN A 171 25.00 20.94 -22.67
N ALA A 172 24.25 20.80 -23.77
CA ALA A 172 22.97 21.46 -23.98
C ALA A 172 21.77 20.66 -23.45
N SER A 173 21.95 19.38 -23.14
CA SER A 173 20.87 18.51 -22.64
C SER A 173 20.58 18.78 -21.17
N LEU A 174 19.31 19.04 -20.84
CA LEU A 174 18.88 19.35 -19.48
C LEU A 174 19.14 18.20 -18.51
N ILE A 175 19.03 16.94 -18.96
CA ILE A 175 19.31 15.77 -18.12
C ILE A 175 20.74 15.82 -17.56
N VAL A 176 21.74 16.09 -18.40
CA VAL A 176 23.15 16.14 -17.98
C VAL A 176 23.38 17.31 -17.02
N ARG A 177 22.82 18.49 -17.31
CA ARG A 177 22.93 19.67 -16.42
C ARG A 177 22.34 19.43 -15.03
N LYS A 178 21.22 18.70 -14.95
CA LYS A 178 20.59 18.35 -13.68
C LYS A 178 21.34 17.26 -12.91
N LEU A 179 22.07 16.39 -13.60
CA LEU A 179 22.92 15.37 -12.96
C LEU A 179 24.21 15.96 -12.37
N ILE A 180 24.78 17.01 -12.99
CA ILE A 180 26.09 17.57 -12.59
C ILE A 180 26.03 18.89 -11.81
N THR A 181 24.85 19.43 -11.54
CA THR A 181 24.71 20.72 -10.83
C THR A 181 25.26 20.61 -9.40
N PRO A 182 26.03 21.62 -8.93
CA PRO A 182 26.60 21.62 -7.58
C PRO A 182 25.60 21.97 -6.48
N ASP A 183 24.44 22.56 -6.84
CA ASP A 183 23.35 22.82 -5.90
C ASP A 183 22.53 21.54 -5.69
N ASP A 184 22.67 20.94 -4.50
CA ASP A 184 21.97 19.73 -4.08
C ASP A 184 20.44 19.86 -4.14
N ASN A 185 19.88 21.06 -3.96
CA ASN A 185 18.43 21.28 -4.06
C ASN A 185 17.92 21.25 -5.50
N GLN A 186 18.83 21.39 -6.48
CA GLN A 186 18.53 21.40 -7.90
C GLN A 186 19.07 20.17 -8.64
N ARG A 187 19.92 19.36 -7.99
CA ARG A 187 20.49 18.12 -8.51
C ARG A 187 19.45 17.02 -8.55
N MET A 188 19.52 16.19 -9.59
CA MET A 188 18.75 14.95 -9.70
C MET A 188 19.66 13.72 -9.55
N PRO A 189 19.18 12.64 -8.91
CA PRO A 189 17.88 12.51 -8.23
C PRO A 189 17.80 13.34 -6.94
N LYS A 190 16.61 13.90 -6.66
CA LYS A 190 16.38 14.77 -5.48
C LYS A 190 16.22 13.92 -4.22
N ASN A 191 16.88 14.30 -3.12
CA ASN A 191 16.90 13.56 -1.85
C ASN A 191 17.47 12.13 -1.94
N GLU A 192 18.21 11.84 -3.00
CA GLU A 192 18.91 10.57 -3.21
C GLU A 192 20.40 10.81 -3.50
N PRO A 193 21.28 9.79 -3.32
CA PRO A 193 22.67 9.88 -3.71
C PRO A 193 22.82 10.27 -5.18
N ALA A 194 23.85 11.06 -5.50
CA ALA A 194 24.20 11.37 -6.88
C ALA A 194 24.50 10.09 -7.67
N LEU A 195 24.22 10.12 -8.98
CA LEU A 195 24.69 9.07 -9.88
C LEU A 195 26.21 9.00 -9.83
N ASP A 196 26.74 7.80 -10.03
CA ASP A 196 28.18 7.63 -10.13
C ASP A 196 28.72 8.32 -11.42
N ARG A 197 30.02 8.60 -11.43
CA ARG A 197 30.65 9.31 -12.56
C ARG A 197 30.58 8.52 -13.87
N ASP A 198 30.50 7.20 -13.81
CA ASP A 198 30.51 6.34 -14.98
C ASP A 198 29.11 6.29 -15.62
N GLN A 199 28.05 6.26 -14.83
CA GLN A 199 26.65 6.42 -15.23
C GLN A 199 26.41 7.78 -15.88
N ILE A 200 26.91 8.87 -15.28
CA ILE A 200 26.79 10.22 -15.88
C ILE A 200 27.52 10.27 -17.22
N GLN A 201 28.72 9.69 -17.30
CA GLN A 201 29.48 9.62 -18.56
C GLN A 201 28.81 8.73 -19.61
N LEU A 202 28.16 7.64 -19.19
CA LEU A 202 27.43 6.74 -20.07
C LEU A 202 26.23 7.45 -20.70
N ILE A 203 25.44 8.17 -19.89
CA ILE A 203 24.33 9.02 -20.37
C ILE A 203 24.85 10.12 -21.30
N ALA A 204 25.93 10.80 -20.93
CA ALA A 204 26.52 11.84 -21.77
C ALA A 204 27.04 11.29 -23.11
N ARG A 205 27.65 10.10 -23.11
CA ARG A 205 28.14 9.44 -24.32
C ARG A 205 27.00 9.01 -25.23
N TRP A 206 25.96 8.39 -24.67
CA TRP A 206 24.74 8.04 -25.41
C TRP A 206 24.11 9.27 -26.08
N ILE A 207 24.03 10.41 -25.38
CA ILE A 207 23.55 11.67 -25.96
C ILE A 207 24.48 12.16 -27.08
N ALA A 208 25.79 12.11 -26.88
CA ALA A 208 26.78 12.49 -27.89
C ALA A 208 26.65 11.64 -29.17
N GLU A 209 26.27 10.37 -29.04
CA GLU A 209 26.01 9.45 -30.15
C GLU A 209 24.64 9.66 -30.83
N GLY A 210 23.89 10.66 -30.37
CA GLY A 210 22.61 11.09 -30.94
C GLY A 210 21.39 10.69 -30.12
N ALA A 211 21.57 10.24 -28.87
CA ALA A 211 20.50 9.79 -27.99
C ALA A 211 19.58 8.75 -28.70
N ARG A 212 20.18 7.74 -29.34
CA ARG A 212 19.46 6.77 -30.18
C ARG A 212 18.62 5.83 -29.33
N PHE A 213 17.40 5.55 -29.79
CA PHE A 213 16.54 4.52 -29.23
C PHE A 213 16.72 3.21 -30.00
N ASP A 214 16.95 2.12 -29.29
CA ASP A 214 17.15 0.78 -29.85
C ASP A 214 16.11 -0.24 -29.36
N GLY A 215 15.01 0.24 -28.77
CA GLY A 215 13.86 -0.58 -28.39
C GLY A 215 12.85 -0.79 -29.51
N THR A 216 11.85 -1.64 -29.23
CA THR A 216 10.85 -2.04 -30.23
C THR A 216 9.83 -0.95 -30.56
N LYS A 217 9.32 -0.21 -29.57
CA LYS A 217 8.44 0.96 -29.76
C LYS A 217 8.76 2.05 -28.75
N GLU A 218 8.84 3.31 -29.22
CA GLU A 218 9.14 4.46 -28.34
C GLU A 218 8.05 4.72 -27.28
N THR A 219 6.84 4.18 -27.49
CA THR A 219 5.70 4.29 -26.56
C THR A 219 5.65 3.17 -25.51
N ASP A 220 6.46 2.13 -25.67
CA ASP A 220 6.53 1.07 -24.68
C ASP A 220 7.37 1.53 -23.47
N PRO A 221 7.17 0.93 -22.29
CA PRO A 221 8.01 1.20 -21.13
C PRO A 221 9.50 1.01 -21.46
N ILE A 222 10.34 1.94 -21.03
CA ILE A 222 11.78 1.88 -21.30
C ILE A 222 12.39 0.59 -20.73
N GLY A 223 13.22 -0.10 -21.52
CA GLY A 223 13.85 -1.37 -21.14
C GLY A 223 12.98 -2.62 -21.38
N ALA A 224 11.76 -2.48 -21.92
CA ALA A 224 10.88 -3.61 -22.23
C ALA A 224 11.46 -4.60 -23.25
N SER A 225 12.47 -4.18 -24.03
CA SER A 225 13.10 -5.02 -25.06
C SER A 225 14.16 -5.97 -24.49
N VAL A 226 14.61 -5.75 -23.25
CA VAL A 226 15.64 -6.57 -22.60
C VAL A 226 14.98 -7.68 -21.78
N LYS A 227 14.70 -8.82 -22.42
CA LYS A 227 14.40 -10.04 -21.67
C LYS A 227 15.69 -10.53 -21.01
N ALA A 228 15.90 -10.19 -19.73
CA ALA A 228 16.98 -10.76 -18.93
C ALA A 228 16.93 -12.29 -19.06
N LYS A 229 18.03 -12.93 -19.51
CA LYS A 229 18.13 -14.39 -19.52
C LYS A 229 18.09 -14.87 -18.07
N LYS A 230 16.92 -15.33 -17.63
CA LYS A 230 16.70 -15.89 -16.30
C LYS A 230 17.44 -17.23 -16.20
N ASN A 231 18.39 -17.36 -15.27
CA ASN A 231 19.03 -18.65 -14.98
C ASN A 231 17.96 -19.67 -14.54
N PRO A 232 18.04 -20.93 -15.00
CA PRO A 232 17.10 -21.96 -14.60
C PRO A 232 17.28 -22.27 -13.11
N VAL A 233 16.17 -22.30 -12.37
CA VAL A 233 16.12 -22.68 -10.95
C VAL A 233 15.39 -24.00 -10.80
N LYS A 234 15.89 -24.87 -9.92
CA LYS A 234 15.25 -26.14 -9.62
C LYS A 234 14.24 -25.96 -8.48
N VAL A 235 12.97 -26.06 -8.80
CA VAL A 235 11.89 -26.09 -7.80
C VAL A 235 11.76 -27.51 -7.25
N VAL A 236 11.71 -27.65 -5.94
CA VAL A 236 11.41 -28.92 -5.26
C VAL A 236 9.98 -28.85 -4.75
N MET A 237 9.14 -29.81 -5.15
CA MET A 237 7.76 -29.88 -4.69
C MET A 237 7.67 -30.47 -3.28
N ALA A 238 6.70 -29.99 -2.49
CA ALA A 238 6.37 -30.55 -1.19
C ALA A 238 5.81 -31.97 -1.32
N THR A 239 6.09 -32.84 -0.34
CA THR A 239 5.56 -34.22 -0.29
C THR A 239 4.28 -34.34 0.53
N GLY A 240 3.94 -33.32 1.32
CA GLY A 240 2.81 -33.30 2.24
C GLY A 240 3.18 -33.64 3.69
N ASP A 241 4.45 -34.03 3.94
CA ASP A 241 4.97 -34.35 5.28
C ASP A 241 5.66 -33.14 5.95
N GLU A 242 5.79 -32.04 5.22
CA GLU A 242 6.40 -30.80 5.71
C GLU A 242 5.53 -30.16 6.80
N LYS A 243 6.18 -29.57 7.81
CA LYS A 243 5.47 -28.88 8.90
C LYS A 243 4.95 -27.52 8.48
N VAL A 244 5.60 -26.89 7.50
CA VAL A 244 5.28 -25.54 7.04
C VAL A 244 4.94 -25.55 5.55
N SER A 245 3.77 -25.03 5.23
CA SER A 245 3.26 -24.86 3.87
C SER A 245 3.73 -23.52 3.30
N PHE A 246 4.38 -23.50 2.14
CA PHE A 246 4.75 -22.23 1.52
C PHE A 246 3.50 -21.41 1.19
N MET A 247 2.51 -22.02 0.55
CA MET A 247 1.29 -21.34 0.11
C MET A 247 0.44 -20.81 1.27
N ASN A 248 0.41 -21.51 2.41
CA ASN A 248 -0.46 -21.13 3.54
C ASN A 248 0.24 -20.34 4.64
N ASP A 249 1.51 -20.63 4.93
CA ASP A 249 2.23 -20.06 6.08
C ASP A 249 3.28 -19.01 5.70
N ILE A 250 3.84 -19.07 4.48
CA ILE A 250 4.92 -18.16 4.03
C ILE A 250 4.42 -17.09 3.07
N ALA A 251 3.75 -17.50 2.01
CA ALA A 251 3.35 -16.61 0.92
C ALA A 251 2.43 -15.46 1.35
N PRO A 252 1.41 -15.63 2.22
CA PRO A 252 0.48 -14.54 2.54
C PRO A 252 1.20 -13.29 3.08
N TRP A 253 2.02 -13.44 4.12
CA TRP A 253 2.75 -12.29 4.68
C TRP A 253 3.86 -11.81 3.74
N MET A 254 4.51 -12.70 3.00
CA MET A 254 5.57 -12.30 2.07
C MET A 254 5.00 -11.41 0.95
N LEU A 255 3.82 -11.77 0.45
CA LEU A 255 3.11 -11.00 -0.56
C LEU A 255 2.69 -9.62 -0.01
N ASP A 256 2.11 -9.56 1.18
CA ASP A 256 1.67 -8.30 1.80
C ASP A 256 2.81 -7.32 2.06
N PHE A 257 3.97 -7.82 2.51
CA PHE A 257 5.11 -6.97 2.86
C PHE A 257 6.06 -6.69 1.68
N CYS A 258 6.35 -7.69 0.85
CA CYS A 258 7.44 -7.61 -0.12
C CYS A 258 6.98 -7.11 -1.50
N MET A 259 5.76 -7.44 -1.96
CA MET A 259 5.33 -7.13 -3.33
C MET A 259 5.35 -5.63 -3.64
N ARG A 260 5.17 -4.76 -2.66
CA ARG A 260 5.20 -3.30 -2.89
C ARG A 260 6.52 -2.81 -3.50
N CYS A 261 7.63 -3.50 -3.21
CA CYS A 261 8.98 -3.12 -3.68
C CYS A 261 9.64 -4.20 -4.55
N HIS A 262 9.31 -5.46 -4.34
CA HIS A 262 9.91 -6.63 -4.98
C HIS A 262 8.96 -7.24 -6.02
N SER A 263 8.35 -6.40 -6.85
CA SER A 263 7.49 -6.83 -7.96
C SER A 263 7.61 -5.88 -9.16
N GLY A 264 6.91 -6.20 -10.25
CA GLY A 264 6.87 -5.39 -11.46
C GLY A 264 8.10 -5.54 -12.34
N ASN A 265 8.26 -4.61 -13.29
CA ASN A 265 9.30 -4.69 -14.32
C ASN A 265 10.71 -4.34 -13.83
N ASN A 266 10.83 -3.68 -12.67
CA ASN A 266 12.12 -3.32 -12.09
C ASN A 266 12.08 -3.45 -10.56
N PRO A 267 12.04 -4.68 -10.03
CA PRO A 267 11.95 -4.89 -8.59
C PRO A 267 13.24 -4.46 -7.89
N ARG A 268 13.16 -3.99 -6.64
CA ARG A 268 14.34 -3.55 -5.89
C ARG A 268 15.40 -4.65 -5.80
N SER A 269 16.64 -4.30 -6.15
CA SER A 269 17.79 -5.21 -6.19
C SER A 269 17.58 -6.44 -7.07
N GLY A 270 16.75 -6.33 -8.13
CA GLY A 270 16.46 -7.41 -9.06
C GLY A 270 15.69 -8.60 -8.46
N PHE A 271 15.32 -8.54 -7.17
CA PHE A 271 14.63 -9.62 -6.47
C PHE A 271 13.12 -9.50 -6.59
N SER A 272 12.46 -10.50 -7.18
CA SER A 272 11.00 -10.54 -7.37
C SER A 272 10.34 -11.61 -6.52
N VAL A 273 9.18 -11.28 -5.93
CA VAL A 273 8.30 -12.21 -5.22
C VAL A 273 7.01 -12.54 -6.00
N VAL A 274 6.95 -12.21 -7.30
CA VAL A 274 5.76 -12.42 -8.13
C VAL A 274 5.49 -13.91 -8.36
N THR A 275 6.54 -14.70 -8.54
CA THR A 275 6.45 -16.15 -8.76
C THR A 275 7.36 -16.87 -7.77
N PHE A 276 7.07 -18.14 -7.48
CA PHE A 276 7.95 -18.93 -6.62
C PHE A 276 9.35 -19.11 -7.23
N GLU A 277 9.42 -19.28 -8.56
CA GLU A 277 10.70 -19.34 -9.26
C GLU A 277 11.50 -18.04 -9.14
N ASP A 278 10.86 -16.87 -9.16
CA ASP A 278 11.57 -15.61 -8.97
C ASP A 278 12.18 -15.50 -7.57
N ILE A 279 11.47 -15.98 -6.54
CA ILE A 279 11.95 -16.01 -5.16
C ILE A 279 13.22 -16.87 -5.04
N LEU A 280 13.19 -18.09 -5.60
CA LEU A 280 14.35 -18.98 -5.58
C LEU A 280 15.52 -18.45 -6.43
N ARG A 281 15.23 -17.74 -7.52
CA ARG A 281 16.28 -17.20 -8.40
C ARG A 281 17.11 -16.12 -7.70
N GLY A 282 16.53 -15.44 -6.72
CA GLY A 282 17.19 -14.33 -6.04
C GLY A 282 17.21 -13.06 -6.88
N GLY A 283 18.15 -12.16 -6.58
CA GLY A 283 18.27 -10.86 -7.23
C GLY A 283 19.69 -10.54 -7.67
N ASP A 284 19.99 -9.25 -7.84
CA ASP A 284 21.30 -8.75 -8.29
C ASP A 284 22.45 -9.14 -7.35
N THR A 285 22.13 -9.42 -6.10
CA THR A 285 23.08 -9.86 -5.06
C THR A 285 23.23 -11.38 -4.98
N GLY A 286 22.66 -12.13 -5.91
CA GLY A 286 22.70 -13.60 -5.94
C GLY A 286 21.51 -14.27 -5.25
N GLU A 287 21.71 -15.54 -4.87
CA GLU A 287 20.69 -16.37 -4.23
C GLU A 287 20.22 -15.77 -2.91
N VAL A 288 18.90 -15.77 -2.72
CA VAL A 288 18.26 -15.23 -1.51
C VAL A 288 17.86 -16.33 -0.54
N ILE A 289 17.68 -17.56 -1.03
CA ILE A 289 17.31 -18.73 -0.26
C ILE A 289 18.27 -19.87 -0.63
N VAL A 290 18.84 -20.51 0.38
CA VAL A 290 19.65 -21.72 0.25
C VAL A 290 18.84 -22.88 0.87
N PRO A 291 18.19 -23.72 0.04
CA PRO A 291 17.38 -24.84 0.52
C PRO A 291 18.11 -25.73 1.53
N GLY A 292 17.49 -25.98 2.67
CA GLY A 292 18.03 -26.79 3.77
C GLY A 292 18.99 -26.04 4.70
N LYS A 293 19.35 -24.79 4.38
CA LYS A 293 20.35 -24.02 5.14
C LYS A 293 19.84 -22.62 5.51
N PRO A 294 19.03 -22.49 6.59
CA PRO A 294 18.52 -21.19 7.02
C PRO A 294 19.60 -20.17 7.33
N ASP A 295 20.68 -20.58 8.00
CA ASP A 295 21.76 -19.66 8.40
C ASP A 295 22.64 -19.22 7.20
N ASP A 296 22.56 -19.90 6.06
CA ASP A 296 23.20 -19.47 4.80
C ASP A 296 22.22 -18.65 3.92
N SER A 297 20.93 -18.61 4.28
CA SER A 297 19.89 -17.99 3.47
C SER A 297 19.76 -16.50 3.80
N ARG A 298 20.09 -15.65 2.83
CA ARG A 298 20.02 -14.19 2.99
C ARG A 298 18.62 -13.69 3.39
N LEU A 299 17.54 -14.34 2.92
CA LEU A 299 16.17 -14.01 3.32
C LEU A 299 15.98 -14.11 4.84
N TRP A 300 16.52 -15.15 5.46
CA TRP A 300 16.45 -15.36 6.91
C TRP A 300 17.20 -14.26 7.67
N HIS A 301 18.38 -13.87 7.19
CA HIS A 301 19.15 -12.77 7.77
C HIS A 301 18.41 -11.43 7.70
N LEU A 302 17.86 -11.09 6.54
CA LEU A 302 17.21 -9.78 6.32
C LEU A 302 15.86 -9.65 7.03
N VAL A 303 15.09 -10.74 7.08
CA VAL A 303 13.68 -10.72 7.47
C VAL A 303 13.44 -11.35 8.84
N GLY A 304 14.16 -12.45 9.14
CA GLY A 304 14.08 -13.16 10.41
C GLY A 304 14.99 -12.60 11.50
N LEU A 305 16.29 -12.50 11.23
CA LEU A 305 17.28 -11.93 12.17
C LEU A 305 17.33 -10.41 12.14
N GLN A 306 16.99 -9.82 10.99
CA GLN A 306 17.06 -8.37 10.72
C GLN A 306 18.47 -7.79 10.82
N ASP A 307 19.46 -8.52 10.30
CA ASP A 307 20.88 -8.20 10.35
C ASP A 307 21.54 -8.57 9.00
N PRO A 308 22.45 -7.75 8.40
CA PRO A 308 22.85 -6.40 8.79
C PRO A 308 21.86 -5.31 8.38
N ILE A 309 20.89 -5.63 7.52
CA ILE A 309 19.88 -4.70 7.02
C ILE A 309 18.50 -5.24 7.36
N LYS A 310 17.69 -4.39 8.01
CA LYS A 310 16.31 -4.74 8.36
C LYS A 310 15.40 -4.69 7.14
N MET A 311 14.67 -5.76 6.87
CA MET A 311 13.61 -5.78 5.87
C MET A 311 12.31 -6.32 6.48
N PRO A 312 11.13 -5.79 6.10
CA PRO A 312 10.90 -4.63 5.21
C PRO A 312 11.24 -3.27 5.85
N GLN A 313 11.75 -2.33 5.05
CA GLN A 313 12.12 -0.97 5.51
C GLN A 313 10.88 -0.13 5.86
N GLY A 314 10.83 0.40 7.08
CA GLY A 314 9.77 1.32 7.52
C GLY A 314 8.38 0.67 7.68
N GLN A 315 8.31 -0.66 7.82
CA GLN A 315 7.08 -1.42 8.04
C GLN A 315 7.17 -2.28 9.31
N ALA A 316 6.04 -2.84 9.74
CA ALA A 316 5.96 -3.73 10.89
C ALA A 316 6.83 -4.98 10.69
N LEU A 317 7.47 -5.46 11.77
CA LEU A 317 8.31 -6.65 11.74
C LEU A 317 7.46 -7.92 11.60
N LEU A 318 8.06 -9.00 11.13
CA LEU A 318 7.38 -10.29 11.12
C LEU A 318 7.00 -10.70 12.54
N LYS A 319 5.80 -11.27 12.65
CA LYS A 319 5.37 -11.96 13.87
C LYS A 319 6.35 -13.11 14.15
N ARG A 320 6.58 -13.40 15.44
CA ARG A 320 7.48 -14.49 15.88
C ARG A 320 7.17 -15.81 15.16
N LYS A 321 5.89 -16.16 15.05
CA LYS A 321 5.44 -17.36 14.34
C LYS A 321 5.92 -17.36 12.88
N ASN A 322 5.69 -16.29 12.14
CA ASN A 322 6.08 -16.20 10.72
C ASN A 322 7.60 -16.34 10.53
N ALA A 323 8.41 -15.82 11.46
CA ALA A 323 9.86 -16.01 11.43
C ALA A 323 10.26 -17.46 11.73
N GLU A 324 9.63 -18.11 12.71
CA GLU A 324 9.83 -19.54 13.01
C GLU A 324 9.41 -20.44 11.83
N ASP A 325 8.27 -20.13 11.21
CA ASP A 325 7.77 -20.81 10.01
C ASP A 325 8.77 -20.64 8.86
N LEU A 326 9.27 -19.42 8.61
CA LEU A 326 10.28 -19.15 7.58
C LEU A 326 11.56 -19.96 7.80
N LYS A 327 12.08 -19.98 9.03
CA LYS A 327 13.29 -20.74 9.37
C LYS A 327 13.08 -22.23 9.15
N THR A 328 11.93 -22.75 9.59
CA THR A 328 11.57 -24.17 9.46
C THR A 328 11.39 -24.56 8.00
N TRP A 329 10.64 -23.77 7.23
CA TRP A 329 10.42 -24.02 5.81
C TRP A 329 11.72 -24.04 4.99
N ILE A 330 12.66 -23.13 5.27
CA ILE A 330 13.99 -23.17 4.64
C ILE A 330 14.73 -24.46 5.03
N ALA A 331 14.71 -24.83 6.31
CA ALA A 331 15.36 -26.05 6.80
C ALA A 331 14.76 -27.33 6.18
N GLU A 332 13.46 -27.34 5.89
CA GLU A 332 12.75 -28.42 5.18
C GLU A 332 13.02 -28.45 3.67
N GLY A 333 13.91 -27.58 3.17
CA GLY A 333 14.35 -27.56 1.78
C GLY A 333 13.64 -26.54 0.91
N ALA A 334 12.98 -25.53 1.50
CA ALA A 334 12.29 -24.47 0.79
C ALA A 334 11.36 -25.00 -0.32
N LYS A 335 10.55 -26.01 0.02
CA LYS A 335 9.71 -26.73 -0.94
C LYS A 335 8.46 -25.95 -1.31
N PHE A 336 7.96 -26.19 -2.51
CA PHE A 336 6.77 -25.54 -3.06
C PHE A 336 5.58 -26.50 -3.06
N ASP A 337 4.46 -26.08 -2.49
CA ASP A 337 3.20 -26.83 -2.40
C ASP A 337 2.07 -26.20 -3.24
N GLY A 338 2.38 -25.20 -4.06
CA GLY A 338 1.43 -24.61 -5.02
C GLY A 338 1.33 -25.39 -6.33
N LYS A 339 0.33 -25.06 -7.14
CA LYS A 339 0.03 -25.78 -8.39
C LYS A 339 0.97 -25.41 -9.55
N ASP A 340 1.47 -24.17 -9.58
CA ASP A 340 2.35 -23.68 -10.63
C ASP A 340 3.40 -22.72 -10.05
N ALA A 341 4.68 -23.12 -10.06
CA ALA A 341 5.77 -22.31 -9.52
C ALA A 341 6.11 -21.08 -10.38
N LYS A 342 5.64 -21.06 -11.64
CA LYS A 342 5.77 -19.93 -12.59
C LYS A 342 4.56 -19.02 -12.59
N GLY A 343 3.47 -19.45 -11.96
CA GLY A 343 2.24 -18.69 -11.84
C GLY A 343 2.42 -17.49 -10.92
N ASN A 344 1.56 -16.48 -11.10
CA ASN A 344 1.52 -15.31 -10.23
C ASN A 344 1.01 -15.72 -8.85
N LEU A 345 1.87 -15.61 -7.83
CA LEU A 345 1.53 -15.97 -6.46
C LEU A 345 0.36 -15.18 -5.91
N ARG A 346 0.18 -13.90 -6.31
CA ARG A 346 -0.95 -13.09 -5.83
C ARG A 346 -2.31 -13.62 -6.29
N GLU A 347 -2.34 -14.31 -7.44
CA GLU A 347 -3.56 -14.95 -7.97
C GLU A 347 -3.87 -16.29 -7.29
N MET A 348 -2.86 -16.93 -6.70
CA MET A 348 -3.00 -18.26 -6.08
C MET A 348 -3.10 -18.22 -4.56
N VAL A 349 -2.62 -17.14 -3.93
CA VAL A 349 -2.59 -16.98 -2.46
C VAL A 349 -3.68 -15.98 -2.06
N PRO A 350 -4.73 -16.43 -1.35
CA PRO A 350 -5.75 -15.54 -0.84
C PRO A 350 -5.14 -14.61 0.22
N THR A 351 -5.52 -13.33 0.20
CA THR A 351 -5.22 -12.38 1.27
C THR A 351 -5.85 -12.81 2.57
N ASP A 352 -5.36 -12.30 3.69
CA ASP A 352 -5.98 -12.51 4.99
C ASP A 352 -7.46 -12.09 5.00
N GLU A 353 -7.81 -11.02 4.29
CA GLU A 353 -9.20 -10.58 4.13
C GLU A 353 -10.03 -11.59 3.33
N GLU A 354 -9.52 -12.08 2.20
CA GLU A 354 -10.18 -13.12 1.39
C GLU A 354 -10.38 -14.42 2.19
N LYS A 355 -9.39 -14.82 2.99
CA LYS A 355 -9.50 -15.99 3.90
C LYS A 355 -10.54 -15.75 4.99
N ARG A 356 -10.53 -14.58 5.63
CA ARG A 356 -11.49 -14.21 6.67
C ARG A 356 -12.92 -14.19 6.13
N MET A 357 -13.10 -13.66 4.92
CA MET A 357 -14.39 -13.66 4.24
C MET A 357 -14.85 -15.07 3.88
N ALA A 358 -13.94 -15.95 3.46
CA ALA A 358 -14.24 -17.36 3.21
C ALA A 358 -14.62 -18.10 4.50
N GLU A 359 -13.92 -17.85 5.60
CA GLU A 359 -14.26 -18.39 6.92
C GLU A 359 -15.66 -17.97 7.34
N LEU A 360 -15.98 -16.67 7.28
CA LEU A 360 -17.32 -16.13 7.59
C LEU A 360 -18.41 -16.72 6.67
N ALA A 361 -18.12 -16.91 5.40
CA ALA A 361 -19.05 -17.53 4.47
C ALA A 361 -19.41 -18.97 4.89
N ASN A 362 -18.41 -19.72 5.37
CA ASN A 362 -18.55 -21.11 5.80
C ASN A 362 -19.11 -21.29 7.22
N MET A 363 -19.05 -20.27 8.08
CA MET A 363 -19.66 -20.32 9.40
C MET A 363 -21.17 -20.57 9.32
N SER A 364 -21.67 -21.50 10.11
CA SER A 364 -23.09 -21.81 10.28
C SER A 364 -23.85 -20.70 11.02
N PRO A 365 -25.19 -20.62 10.91
CA PRO A 365 -25.99 -19.69 11.70
C PRO A 365 -25.73 -19.81 13.21
N ASP A 366 -25.54 -21.02 13.75
CA ASP A 366 -25.30 -21.23 15.18
C ASP A 366 -23.93 -20.73 15.63
N GLU A 367 -22.91 -20.87 14.79
CA GLU A 367 -21.58 -20.30 15.05
C GLU A 367 -21.61 -18.77 15.06
N PHE A 368 -22.38 -18.14 14.16
CA PHE A 368 -22.63 -16.70 14.22
C PHE A 368 -23.39 -16.29 15.48
N ALA A 369 -24.41 -17.05 15.89
CA ALA A 369 -25.14 -16.78 17.12
C ALA A 369 -24.24 -16.87 18.35
N LYS A 370 -23.36 -17.88 18.39
CA LYS A 370 -22.35 -18.03 19.44
C LYS A 370 -21.37 -16.86 19.44
N LEU A 371 -20.79 -16.52 18.29
CA LEU A 371 -19.88 -15.37 18.17
C LEU A 371 -20.56 -14.09 18.67
N ARG A 372 -21.81 -13.87 18.28
CA ARG A 372 -22.59 -12.71 18.70
C ARG A 372 -22.78 -12.69 20.22
N ARG A 373 -23.26 -13.78 20.83
CA ARG A 373 -23.37 -13.92 22.29
C ARG A 373 -22.07 -13.60 23.01
N ASP A 374 -20.96 -14.19 22.54
CA ASP A 374 -19.64 -14.03 23.16
C ASP A 374 -19.12 -12.57 23.08
N THR A 375 -19.61 -11.79 22.11
CA THR A 375 -19.22 -10.38 21.92
C THR A 375 -20.11 -9.36 22.64
N LEU A 376 -21.30 -9.76 23.14
CA LEU A 376 -22.26 -8.83 23.77
C LEU A 376 -21.66 -8.16 25.01
N GLU A 377 -21.24 -8.98 25.98
CA GLU A 377 -20.70 -8.52 27.27
C GLU A 377 -19.39 -7.73 27.12
N PRO A 378 -18.38 -8.17 26.32
CA PRO A 378 -17.20 -7.35 26.05
C PRO A 378 -17.51 -6.01 25.40
N THR A 379 -18.49 -5.95 24.50
CA THR A 379 -18.93 -4.69 23.87
C THR A 379 -19.63 -3.81 24.89
N TRP A 380 -20.51 -4.38 25.70
CA TRP A 380 -21.21 -3.67 26.76
C TRP A 380 -20.26 -3.03 27.77
N LYS A 381 -19.27 -3.79 28.26
CA LYS A 381 -18.25 -3.29 29.20
C LYS A 381 -17.41 -2.14 28.66
N ARG A 382 -17.18 -2.09 27.34
CA ARG A 382 -16.51 -0.95 26.70
C ARG A 382 -17.37 0.30 26.69
N VAL A 383 -18.69 0.15 26.63
CA VAL A 383 -19.66 1.26 26.52
C VAL A 383 -20.08 1.76 27.91
N VAL A 384 -20.48 0.85 28.80
CA VAL A 384 -21.00 1.15 30.15
C VAL A 384 -20.50 0.11 31.15
N ASN A 385 -19.24 0.22 31.54
CA ASN A 385 -18.55 -0.78 32.37
C ASN A 385 -19.21 -1.09 33.73
N ASN A 386 -19.96 -0.15 34.31
CA ASN A 386 -20.50 -0.26 35.67
C ASN A 386 -22.02 -0.46 35.74
N ASP A 387 -22.70 -0.65 34.60
CA ASP A 387 -24.16 -0.82 34.58
C ASP A 387 -24.50 -2.26 34.16
N PRO A 388 -25.13 -3.07 35.01
CA PRO A 388 -25.49 -4.44 34.65
C PRO A 388 -26.50 -4.46 33.51
N ALA A 389 -26.41 -5.50 32.69
CA ALA A 389 -27.35 -5.76 31.61
C ALA A 389 -28.13 -7.05 31.86
N GLU A 390 -29.40 -7.01 31.51
CA GLU A 390 -30.26 -8.17 31.35
C GLU A 390 -30.07 -8.74 29.93
N MET A 391 -30.17 -10.06 29.81
CA MET A 391 -30.13 -10.78 28.52
C MET A 391 -31.42 -11.57 28.32
N LEU A 392 -32.00 -11.48 27.12
CA LEU A 392 -33.13 -12.29 26.71
C LEU A 392 -32.93 -12.79 25.28
N GLU A 393 -32.91 -14.10 25.08
CA GLU A 393 -32.73 -14.70 23.76
C GLU A 393 -34.05 -15.29 23.24
N THR A 394 -34.31 -15.10 21.95
CA THR A 394 -35.47 -15.64 21.21
C THR A 394 -34.97 -16.35 19.96
N ASP A 395 -35.87 -16.84 19.09
CA ASP A 395 -35.49 -17.51 17.85
C ASP A 395 -34.69 -16.60 16.90
N ASP A 396 -35.05 -15.33 16.80
CA ASP A 396 -34.46 -14.38 15.85
C ASP A 396 -33.54 -13.33 16.48
N PHE A 397 -33.56 -13.20 17.81
CA PHE A 397 -32.92 -12.09 18.52
C PHE A 397 -32.14 -12.51 19.75
N ILE A 398 -31.11 -11.73 20.08
CA ILE A 398 -30.47 -11.72 21.40
C ILE A 398 -30.57 -10.29 21.94
N PHE A 399 -31.46 -10.06 22.90
CA PHE A 399 -31.62 -8.77 23.56
C PHE A 399 -30.60 -8.60 24.68
N TYR A 400 -30.04 -7.39 24.80
CA TYR A 400 -29.05 -7.04 25.81
C TYR A 400 -29.25 -5.60 26.27
N GLY A 401 -29.49 -5.34 27.55
CA GLY A 401 -29.79 -3.97 27.97
C GLY A 401 -29.93 -3.76 29.47
N ASN A 402 -29.82 -2.51 29.92
CA ASN A 402 -30.00 -2.11 31.33
C ASN A 402 -31.43 -1.65 31.66
N VAL A 403 -32.41 -2.01 30.84
CA VAL A 403 -33.84 -1.90 31.19
C VAL A 403 -34.27 -3.13 32.01
N SER A 404 -35.44 -3.08 32.65
CA SER A 404 -35.91 -4.22 33.44
C SER A 404 -36.15 -5.47 32.58
N ALA A 405 -36.06 -6.66 33.18
CA ALA A 405 -36.35 -7.92 32.50
C ALA A 405 -37.76 -7.95 31.89
N ASP A 406 -38.76 -7.39 32.58
CA ASP A 406 -40.13 -7.25 32.06
C ASP A 406 -40.19 -6.35 30.83
N ARG A 407 -39.42 -5.24 30.84
CA ARG A 407 -39.33 -4.34 29.69
C ARG A 407 -38.65 -5.01 28.50
N LEU A 408 -37.57 -5.77 28.71
CA LEU A 408 -36.97 -6.57 27.63
C LEU A 408 -37.95 -7.60 27.07
N LYS A 409 -38.73 -8.25 27.94
CA LYS A 409 -39.75 -9.22 27.52
C LYS A 409 -40.82 -8.57 26.65
N GLU A 410 -41.32 -7.41 27.03
CA GLU A 410 -42.27 -6.62 26.23
C GLU A 410 -41.70 -6.26 24.85
N VAL A 411 -40.50 -5.67 24.82
CA VAL A 411 -39.79 -5.29 23.58
C VAL A 411 -39.58 -6.52 22.68
N SER A 412 -39.23 -7.67 23.27
CA SER A 412 -39.06 -8.92 22.51
C SER A 412 -40.36 -9.42 21.88
N GLY A 413 -41.51 -9.22 22.53
CA GLY A 413 -42.82 -9.57 21.99
C GLY A 413 -43.17 -8.74 20.75
N TRP A 414 -42.90 -7.42 20.81
CA TRP A 414 -43.08 -6.54 19.65
C TRP A 414 -42.14 -6.91 18.50
N ALA A 415 -40.88 -7.21 18.80
CA ALA A 415 -39.90 -7.61 17.80
C ALA A 415 -40.27 -8.93 17.09
N THR A 416 -40.76 -9.90 17.86
CA THR A 416 -41.22 -11.21 17.34
C THR A 416 -42.41 -11.03 16.42
N THR A 417 -43.35 -10.14 16.76
CA THR A 417 -44.47 -9.82 15.87
C THR A 417 -43.99 -9.16 14.57
N GLN A 418 -43.10 -8.17 14.70
CA GLN A 418 -42.59 -7.43 13.54
C GLN A 418 -41.78 -8.32 12.59
N VAL A 419 -40.94 -9.22 13.10
CA VAL A 419 -40.11 -10.07 12.22
C VAL A 419 -40.95 -11.02 11.37
N GLU A 420 -42.07 -11.52 11.90
CA GLU A 420 -43.00 -12.36 11.13
C GLU A 420 -43.68 -11.59 10.00
N ASP A 421 -44.00 -10.31 10.21
CA ASP A 421 -44.53 -9.46 9.14
C ASP A 421 -43.45 -9.10 8.10
N LEU A 422 -42.21 -8.88 8.54
CA LEU A 422 -41.08 -8.69 7.64
C LEU A 422 -40.78 -9.94 6.82
N ARG A 423 -40.94 -11.15 7.38
CA ARG A 423 -40.83 -12.41 6.63
C ARG A 423 -41.80 -12.45 5.46
N LYS A 424 -43.07 -12.10 5.70
CA LYS A 424 -44.10 -12.05 4.65
C LYS A 424 -43.76 -10.99 3.62
N LEU A 425 -43.38 -9.78 4.06
CA LEU A 425 -43.09 -8.65 3.19
C LEU A 425 -41.91 -8.92 2.25
N PHE A 426 -40.84 -9.53 2.76
CA PHE A 426 -39.64 -9.82 1.97
C PHE A 426 -39.63 -11.22 1.35
N ASN A 427 -40.70 -12.00 1.52
CA ASN A 427 -40.77 -13.42 1.14
C ASN A 427 -39.54 -14.21 1.65
N GLU A 428 -39.15 -13.95 2.90
CA GLU A 428 -37.98 -14.51 3.53
C GLU A 428 -38.32 -15.84 4.21
N LYS A 429 -37.58 -16.90 3.84
CA LYS A 429 -37.77 -18.26 4.36
C LYS A 429 -36.70 -18.68 5.36
N GLN A 430 -35.56 -17.97 5.40
CA GLN A 430 -34.45 -18.27 6.30
C GLN A 430 -34.87 -18.14 7.77
N LYS A 431 -34.49 -19.11 8.60
CA LYS A 431 -34.57 -19.05 10.06
C LYS A 431 -33.18 -19.34 10.67
N PRO A 432 -32.68 -18.52 11.62
CA PRO A 432 -33.18 -17.20 12.01
C PRO A 432 -33.18 -16.18 10.85
N PHE A 433 -33.97 -15.11 10.96
CA PHE A 433 -34.17 -14.09 9.92
C PHE A 433 -32.84 -13.40 9.53
N TRP A 434 -31.95 -13.20 10.51
CA TRP A 434 -30.54 -12.84 10.32
C TRP A 434 -29.66 -14.03 10.66
N LYS A 435 -28.61 -14.28 9.87
CA LYS A 435 -27.65 -15.36 10.13
C LYS A 435 -27.00 -15.14 11.51
N GLY A 436 -27.29 -16.05 12.44
CA GLY A 436 -26.88 -15.95 13.84
C GLY A 436 -27.68 -15.00 14.72
N LYS A 437 -28.94 -14.71 14.39
CA LYS A 437 -29.83 -13.80 15.14
C LYS A 437 -29.38 -12.34 15.07
N LEU A 438 -30.27 -11.40 15.38
CA LEU A 438 -29.93 -9.99 15.50
C LEU A 438 -29.70 -9.64 16.98
N ALA A 439 -28.58 -9.02 17.31
CA ALA A 439 -28.39 -8.48 18.65
C ALA A 439 -29.19 -7.17 18.79
N VAL A 440 -29.95 -7.02 19.88
CA VAL A 440 -30.74 -5.81 20.13
C VAL A 440 -30.31 -5.20 21.45
N TYR A 441 -29.55 -4.11 21.39
CA TYR A 441 -29.09 -3.36 22.54
C TYR A 441 -30.15 -2.32 22.96
N VAL A 442 -30.63 -2.41 24.21
CA VAL A 442 -31.66 -1.49 24.74
C VAL A 442 -31.11 -0.74 25.94
N PHE A 443 -30.85 0.55 25.76
CA PHE A 443 -30.36 1.45 26.81
C PHE A 443 -31.52 2.20 27.48
N LYS A 444 -31.59 2.18 28.80
CA LYS A 444 -32.61 2.91 29.59
C LYS A 444 -32.52 4.44 29.45
N ASP A 445 -31.39 4.97 28.99
CA ASP A 445 -31.11 6.41 28.96
C ASP A 445 -30.29 6.84 27.74
N ARG A 446 -30.19 8.16 27.58
CA ARG A 446 -29.48 8.81 26.48
C ARG A 446 -27.96 8.60 26.54
N PHE A 447 -27.41 8.48 27.75
CA PHE A 447 -25.97 8.37 27.96
C PHE A 447 -25.47 7.06 27.36
N GLY A 448 -26.05 5.91 27.74
CA GLY A 448 -25.64 4.61 27.22
C GLY A 448 -25.71 4.51 25.69
N TYR A 449 -26.78 5.05 25.08
CA TYR A 449 -26.90 5.11 23.63
C TYR A 449 -25.81 5.98 22.98
N SER A 450 -25.52 7.15 23.56
CA SER A 450 -24.50 8.06 23.02
C SER A 450 -23.10 7.47 23.14
N GLU A 451 -22.78 6.85 24.28
CA GLU A 451 -21.51 6.16 24.51
C GLU A 451 -21.30 4.98 23.56
N PHE A 452 -22.36 4.23 23.23
CA PHE A 452 -22.26 3.17 22.23
C PHE A 452 -21.82 3.73 20.88
N ASN A 453 -22.47 4.82 20.43
CA ASN A 453 -22.12 5.45 19.16
C ASN A 453 -20.69 6.02 19.16
N GLN A 454 -20.26 6.61 20.28
CA GLN A 454 -18.92 7.17 20.36
C GLN A 454 -17.84 6.09 20.43
N THR A 455 -18.07 5.01 21.18
CA THR A 455 -17.05 3.99 21.46
C THR A 455 -17.00 2.89 20.42
N ILE A 456 -18.17 2.51 19.87
CA ILE A 456 -18.30 1.37 18.94
C ILE A 456 -18.40 1.84 17.49
N GLU A 457 -19.17 2.91 17.23
CA GLU A 457 -19.40 3.44 15.88
C GLU A 457 -18.47 4.60 15.50
N ASP A 458 -17.62 5.06 16.42
CA ASP A 458 -16.75 6.23 16.25
C ASP A 458 -17.48 7.46 15.69
N ARG A 459 -18.70 7.71 16.19
CA ARG A 459 -19.55 8.82 15.73
C ARG A 459 -20.33 9.48 16.85
N ARG A 460 -20.60 10.78 16.68
CA ARG A 460 -21.52 11.53 17.54
C ARG A 460 -22.90 11.59 16.90
N VAL A 461 -23.93 11.45 17.73
CA VAL A 461 -25.34 11.47 17.30
C VAL A 461 -26.11 12.56 18.03
N GLY A 462 -27.01 13.24 17.31
CA GLY A 462 -27.90 14.25 17.86
C GLY A 462 -29.05 13.64 18.68
N ASN A 463 -29.71 14.44 19.51
CA ASN A 463 -30.80 13.99 20.40
C ASN A 463 -32.03 13.45 19.66
N ASP A 464 -32.17 13.82 18.39
CA ASP A 464 -33.18 13.35 17.44
C ASP A 464 -32.98 11.91 16.99
N THR A 465 -31.77 11.37 17.15
CA THR A 465 -31.45 9.98 16.80
C THR A 465 -31.40 9.12 18.06
N THR A 466 -32.35 8.19 18.17
CA THR A 466 -32.55 7.32 19.35
C THR A 466 -32.35 5.84 19.02
N TRP A 467 -32.13 5.49 17.76
CA TRP A 467 -31.82 4.13 17.34
C TRP A 467 -31.01 4.10 16.03
N HIS A 468 -30.25 3.03 15.82
CA HIS A 468 -29.58 2.74 14.57
C HIS A 468 -29.35 1.24 14.39
N THR A 469 -29.12 0.80 13.16
CA THR A 469 -28.87 -0.60 12.81
C THR A 469 -27.61 -0.72 11.99
N LYS A 470 -26.89 -1.82 12.21
CA LYS A 470 -25.76 -2.23 11.38
C LYS A 470 -25.88 -3.72 11.08
N VAL A 471 -26.09 -4.05 9.81
CA VAL A 471 -26.05 -5.42 9.28
C VAL A 471 -25.09 -5.45 8.12
N THR A 472 -24.01 -6.20 8.26
CA THR A 472 -22.98 -6.36 7.23
C THR A 472 -23.28 -7.53 6.31
N PRO A 473 -22.86 -7.50 5.03
CA PRO A 473 -23.14 -8.58 4.08
C PRO A 473 -22.60 -9.95 4.52
N ASN A 474 -21.48 -9.97 5.24
CA ASN A 474 -20.87 -11.19 5.79
C ASN A 474 -21.48 -11.65 7.13
N SER A 475 -22.54 -10.98 7.61
CA SER A 475 -23.24 -11.26 8.86
C SER A 475 -22.40 -11.15 10.13
N LEU A 476 -21.19 -10.57 10.05
CA LEU A 476 -20.34 -10.37 11.22
C LEU A 476 -21.01 -9.38 12.19
N ASP A 477 -21.22 -8.16 11.72
CA ASP A 477 -22.06 -7.19 12.41
C ASP A 477 -23.52 -7.43 12.02
N ALA A 478 -24.37 -7.70 13.01
CA ALA A 478 -25.81 -7.69 12.87
C ALA A 478 -26.44 -7.28 14.21
N TYR A 479 -26.69 -5.97 14.36
CA TYR A 479 -27.31 -5.44 15.56
C TYR A 479 -28.20 -4.22 15.31
N LEU A 480 -29.14 -4.03 16.24
CA LEU A 480 -29.95 -2.83 16.45
C LEU A 480 -29.56 -2.26 17.82
N VAL A 481 -29.27 -0.97 17.88
CA VAL A 481 -29.02 -0.25 19.14
C VAL A 481 -30.11 0.79 19.31
N MET A 482 -30.68 0.89 20.50
CA MET A 482 -31.75 1.84 20.79
C MET A 482 -31.73 2.35 22.22
N GLN A 483 -32.22 3.58 22.37
CA GLN A 483 -32.62 4.18 23.63
C GLN A 483 -34.09 3.86 23.91
N ASP A 484 -34.42 3.44 25.12
CA ASP A 484 -35.79 3.42 25.63
C ASP A 484 -36.26 4.87 25.85
N VAL A 485 -37.14 5.31 24.97
CA VAL A 485 -37.73 6.67 24.99
C VAL A 485 -39.11 6.69 25.65
N GLY A 486 -39.52 5.57 26.27
CA GLY A 486 -40.87 5.37 26.75
C GLY A 486 -41.87 5.08 25.62
N ASP A 487 -43.10 4.77 26.02
CA ASP A 487 -44.18 4.38 25.08
C ASP A 487 -45.07 5.55 24.66
N GLN A 488 -45.07 6.62 25.45
CA GLN A 488 -45.84 7.82 25.14
C GLN A 488 -45.22 8.53 23.95
N ALA A 489 -45.97 8.58 22.85
CA ALA A 489 -45.58 9.30 21.66
C ALA A 489 -46.04 10.75 21.72
N ASP A 490 -45.20 11.65 21.20
CA ASP A 490 -45.50 13.06 21.01
C ASP A 490 -44.95 13.53 19.66
N ALA A 491 -45.01 14.83 19.39
CA ALA A 491 -44.53 15.39 18.12
C ALA A 491 -43.02 15.21 17.88
N SER A 492 -42.24 14.96 18.93
CA SER A 492 -40.78 14.83 18.93
C SER A 492 -40.28 13.39 19.11
N SER A 493 -41.07 12.52 19.75
CA SER A 493 -40.74 11.13 20.02
C SER A 493 -41.84 10.19 19.51
N PRO A 494 -41.53 9.18 18.67
CA PRO A 494 -42.53 8.24 18.18
C PRO A 494 -42.87 7.12 19.17
N GLY A 495 -42.20 7.04 20.32
CA GLY A 495 -42.26 5.93 21.27
C GLY A 495 -41.34 4.76 20.91
N LEU A 496 -41.02 3.92 21.91
CA LEU A 496 -40.07 2.80 21.76
C LEU A 496 -40.54 1.78 20.72
N GLN A 497 -41.81 1.37 20.77
CA GLN A 497 -42.35 0.36 19.85
C GLN A 497 -42.20 0.77 18.38
N THR A 498 -42.53 2.03 18.06
CA THR A 498 -42.36 2.59 16.71
C THR A 498 -40.90 2.58 16.26
N ASN A 499 -39.99 3.00 17.15
CA ASN A 499 -38.54 2.99 16.89
C ASN A 499 -38.01 1.57 16.67
N LEU A 500 -38.48 0.60 17.44
CA LEU A 500 -38.15 -0.82 17.27
C LEU A 500 -38.58 -1.32 15.89
N MET A 501 -39.83 -1.07 15.50
CA MET A 501 -40.35 -1.51 14.21
C MET A 501 -39.58 -0.90 13.03
N ALA A 502 -39.30 0.40 13.10
CA ALA A 502 -38.51 1.09 12.09
C ALA A 502 -37.06 0.55 12.04
N GLY A 503 -36.45 0.31 13.21
CA GLY A 503 -35.15 -0.31 13.36
C GLY A 503 -35.08 -1.71 12.73
N LEU A 504 -35.99 -2.60 13.10
CA LEU A 504 -36.04 -3.97 12.57
C LEU A 504 -36.26 -4.00 11.05
N THR A 505 -37.10 -3.09 10.54
CA THR A 505 -37.27 -2.93 9.09
C THR A 505 -35.97 -2.51 8.41
N ASN A 506 -35.24 -1.56 9.00
CA ASN A 506 -33.94 -1.12 8.47
C ASN A 506 -32.92 -2.27 8.50
N ALA A 507 -32.81 -3.00 9.62
CA ALA A 507 -31.96 -4.18 9.74
C ALA A 507 -32.33 -5.27 8.71
N ALA A 508 -33.61 -5.44 8.39
CA ALA A 508 -34.06 -6.38 7.36
C ALA A 508 -33.66 -5.96 5.95
N ILE A 509 -33.72 -4.65 5.67
CA ILE A 509 -33.30 -4.05 4.40
C ILE A 509 -31.78 -4.13 4.25
N GLN A 510 -30.98 -3.93 5.29
CA GLN A 510 -29.52 -4.00 5.22
C GLN A 510 -28.96 -5.43 4.96
N ARG A 511 -29.79 -6.47 4.98
CA ARG A 511 -29.35 -7.85 4.70
C ARG A 511 -28.87 -8.03 3.26
N GLY A 512 -27.78 -8.78 3.11
CA GLY A 512 -27.19 -9.13 1.82
C GLY A 512 -26.20 -8.08 1.30
N ALA A 513 -25.78 -8.22 0.05
CA ALA A 513 -24.87 -7.27 -0.59
C ALA A 513 -25.63 -6.02 -1.09
N GLY A 514 -24.93 -4.89 -1.09
CA GLY A 514 -25.41 -3.60 -1.59
C GLY A 514 -25.99 -2.69 -0.50
N GLU A 515 -26.01 -1.40 -0.80
CA GLU A 515 -26.47 -0.37 0.12
C GLU A 515 -27.82 0.19 -0.33
N VAL A 516 -28.66 0.54 0.64
CA VAL A 516 -29.93 1.22 0.39
C VAL A 516 -29.88 2.58 1.08
N PRO A 517 -30.15 3.68 0.35
CA PRO A 517 -30.20 5.02 0.92
C PRO A 517 -31.11 5.12 2.15
N MET A 518 -30.71 5.92 3.13
CA MET A 518 -31.38 6.08 4.41
C MET A 518 -32.80 6.62 4.27
N TRP A 519 -33.06 7.50 3.29
CA TRP A 519 -34.43 7.98 3.02
C TRP A 519 -35.37 6.82 2.65
N ALA A 520 -34.87 5.81 1.93
CA ALA A 520 -35.68 4.67 1.50
C ALA A 520 -35.84 3.65 2.62
N SER A 521 -34.75 3.31 3.32
CA SER A 521 -34.77 2.31 4.39
C SER A 521 -35.48 2.81 5.65
N ARG A 522 -35.13 4.00 6.16
CA ARG A 522 -35.83 4.63 7.30
C ARG A 522 -37.24 5.04 6.92
N GLY A 523 -37.45 5.56 5.72
CA GLY A 523 -38.77 5.97 5.24
C GLY A 523 -39.75 4.79 5.22
N LEU A 524 -39.33 3.65 4.68
CA LEU A 524 -40.16 2.43 4.69
C LEU A 524 -40.38 1.93 6.13
N GLY A 525 -39.34 1.92 6.97
CA GLY A 525 -39.47 1.54 8.38
C GLY A 525 -40.50 2.37 9.13
N MET A 526 -40.43 3.70 9.01
CA MET A 526 -41.39 4.61 9.64
C MET A 526 -42.80 4.46 9.05
N LEU A 527 -42.92 4.25 7.74
CA LEU A 527 -44.23 4.08 7.11
C LEU A 527 -44.90 2.77 7.53
N LEU A 528 -44.15 1.67 7.63
CA LEU A 528 -44.69 0.41 8.13
C LEU A 528 -45.08 0.55 9.61
N ALA A 529 -44.23 1.17 10.42
CA ALA A 529 -44.54 1.42 11.81
C ALA A 529 -45.82 2.26 11.94
N SER A 530 -46.00 3.32 11.15
CA SER A 530 -47.19 4.20 11.23
C SER A 530 -48.56 3.52 11.11
N LYS A 531 -48.62 2.28 10.59
CA LYS A 531 -49.86 1.51 10.44
C LYS A 531 -50.30 0.80 11.71
N SER A 532 -49.43 0.68 12.70
CA SER A 532 -49.65 -0.13 13.91
C SER A 532 -49.50 0.66 15.21
N THR A 533 -49.36 1.98 15.16
CA THR A 533 -49.06 2.82 16.35
C THR A 533 -50.13 3.88 16.61
N THR A 534 -50.15 4.36 17.85
CA THR A 534 -50.94 5.49 18.36
C THR A 534 -50.26 6.85 18.17
N SER A 535 -49.09 6.92 17.54
CA SER A 535 -48.19 8.08 17.42
C SER A 535 -48.60 9.07 16.33
N GLN A 536 -49.90 9.32 16.13
CA GLN A 536 -50.38 10.14 15.02
C GLN A 536 -49.74 11.54 14.99
N ALA A 537 -49.59 12.18 16.15
CA ALA A 537 -48.96 13.50 16.28
C ALA A 537 -47.50 13.53 15.78
N TYR A 538 -46.75 12.43 15.97
CA TYR A 538 -45.39 12.30 15.44
C TYR A 538 -45.38 12.24 13.92
N PHE A 539 -46.24 11.44 13.30
CA PHE A 539 -46.28 11.32 11.85
C PHE A 539 -46.82 12.59 11.17
N GLU A 540 -47.70 13.33 11.84
CA GLU A 540 -48.10 14.67 11.42
C GLU A 540 -46.92 15.65 11.48
N SER A 541 -46.10 15.59 12.54
CA SER A 541 -44.88 16.41 12.64
C SER A 541 -43.86 16.08 11.54
N LEU A 542 -43.70 14.80 11.17
CA LEU A 542 -42.86 14.40 10.04
C LEU A 542 -43.37 14.97 8.71
N ARG A 543 -44.69 15.03 8.49
CA ARG A 543 -45.25 15.66 7.28
C ARG A 543 -44.96 17.16 7.24
N GLN A 544 -45.04 17.86 8.37
CA GLN A 544 -44.66 19.28 8.46
C GLN A 544 -43.16 19.49 8.19
N GLN A 545 -42.30 18.67 8.81
CA GLN A 545 -40.85 18.73 8.57
C GLN A 545 -40.49 18.45 7.10
N ALA A 546 -41.16 17.50 6.46
CA ALA A 546 -40.97 17.22 5.04
C ALA A 546 -41.41 18.39 4.15
N LEU A 547 -42.52 19.06 4.49
CA LEU A 547 -43.01 20.26 3.82
C LEU A 547 -42.00 21.42 3.91
N GLU A 548 -41.25 21.53 5.00
CA GLU A 548 -40.19 22.52 5.16
C GLU A 548 -38.88 22.13 4.45
N ALA A 549 -38.51 20.85 4.50
CA ALA A 549 -37.22 20.36 4.01
C ALA A 549 -37.19 20.11 2.49
N ALA A 550 -38.22 19.45 1.94
CA ALA A 550 -38.23 19.06 0.53
C ALA A 550 -38.11 20.25 -0.45
N PRO A 551 -38.74 21.43 -0.21
CA PRO A 551 -38.59 22.58 -1.10
C PRO A 551 -37.18 23.20 -1.12
N LYS A 552 -36.31 22.89 -0.14
CA LYS A 552 -34.92 23.37 -0.12
C LYS A 552 -34.06 22.69 -1.19
N VAL A 553 -34.53 21.57 -1.75
CA VAL A 553 -33.82 20.82 -2.79
C VAL A 553 -33.87 21.55 -4.13
N GLN A 554 -32.73 22.10 -4.56
CA GLN A 554 -32.63 22.85 -5.81
C GLN A 554 -32.59 21.96 -7.07
N ARG A 555 -32.02 20.75 -6.94
CA ARG A 555 -31.86 19.80 -8.04
C ARG A 555 -32.72 18.55 -7.78
N PRO A 556 -33.63 18.16 -8.68
CA PRO A 556 -34.53 17.02 -8.47
C PRO A 556 -33.82 15.72 -8.09
N GLU A 557 -32.60 15.50 -8.60
CA GLU A 557 -31.77 14.32 -8.32
C GLU A 557 -31.41 14.20 -6.84
N ALA A 558 -31.23 15.33 -6.16
CA ALA A 558 -30.84 15.34 -4.75
C ALA A 558 -31.98 14.86 -3.83
N LEU A 559 -33.25 14.89 -4.27
CA LEU A 559 -34.38 14.38 -3.49
C LEU A 559 -34.19 12.91 -3.07
N VAL A 560 -33.54 12.11 -3.93
CA VAL A 560 -33.29 10.67 -3.72
C VAL A 560 -31.82 10.35 -3.49
N ALA A 561 -30.95 11.36 -3.42
CA ALA A 561 -29.53 11.16 -3.18
C ALA A 561 -29.25 11.02 -1.67
N GLU A 562 -28.37 10.08 -1.33
CA GLU A 562 -27.91 9.89 0.04
C GLU A 562 -27.15 11.13 0.55
N GLY A 563 -27.32 11.46 1.83
CA GLY A 563 -26.63 12.59 2.47
C GLY A 563 -27.16 13.98 2.12
N THR A 564 -28.26 14.10 1.37
CA THR A 564 -28.85 15.40 1.00
C THR A 564 -29.47 16.13 2.20
N PHE A 565 -30.06 15.38 3.12
CA PHE A 565 -30.81 15.89 4.25
C PHE A 565 -30.07 15.62 5.56
N SER A 566 -30.30 16.45 6.57
CA SER A 566 -29.88 16.12 7.95
C SER A 566 -30.58 14.83 8.43
N PRO A 567 -30.13 14.16 9.51
CA PRO A 567 -30.74 12.91 9.98
C PRO A 567 -32.25 13.01 10.29
N SER A 568 -32.70 14.12 10.89
CA SER A 568 -34.12 14.40 11.15
C SER A 568 -34.89 14.63 9.86
N GLU A 569 -34.39 15.50 8.97
CA GLU A 569 -34.99 15.77 7.67
C GLU A 569 -35.05 14.51 6.78
N THR A 570 -34.03 13.65 6.83
CA THR A 570 -33.98 12.37 6.09
C THR A 570 -35.12 11.46 6.49
N THR A 571 -35.46 11.42 7.79
CA THR A 571 -36.56 10.60 8.29
C THR A 571 -37.90 11.16 7.83
N ALA A 572 -38.11 12.47 7.93
CA ALA A 572 -39.33 13.15 7.50
C ALA A 572 -39.57 13.05 5.98
N VAL A 573 -38.58 13.41 5.18
CA VAL A 573 -38.64 13.33 3.71
C VAL A 573 -38.74 11.87 3.28
N GLY A 574 -37.96 10.98 3.87
CA GLY A 574 -38.02 9.54 3.59
C GLY A 574 -39.41 8.94 3.83
N PHE A 575 -40.02 9.23 4.97
CA PHE A 575 -41.37 8.77 5.31
C PHE A 575 -42.41 9.19 4.25
N THR A 576 -42.47 10.49 3.95
CA THR A 576 -43.45 11.04 3.00
C THR A 576 -43.15 10.66 1.55
N LEU A 577 -41.88 10.54 1.18
CA LEU A 577 -41.46 10.14 -0.17
C LEU A 577 -41.77 8.66 -0.41
N VAL A 578 -41.48 7.79 0.54
CA VAL A 578 -41.84 6.36 0.44
C VAL A 578 -43.36 6.19 0.44
N GLU A 579 -44.11 6.96 1.25
CA GLU A 579 -45.58 7.00 1.20
C GLU A 579 -46.07 7.38 -0.20
N PHE A 580 -45.54 8.45 -0.79
CA PHE A 580 -45.83 8.86 -2.16
C PHE A 580 -45.52 7.75 -3.18
N LEU A 581 -44.35 7.13 -3.09
CA LEU A 581 -43.91 6.08 -4.01
C LEU A 581 -44.79 4.83 -3.90
N ILE A 582 -45.23 4.45 -2.69
CA ILE A 582 -46.15 3.33 -2.51
C ILE A 582 -47.54 3.69 -3.01
N ASN A 583 -48.03 4.90 -2.79
CA ASN A 583 -49.33 5.34 -3.32
C ASN A 583 -49.36 5.34 -4.86
N ASN A 584 -48.22 5.55 -5.53
CA ASN A 584 -48.11 5.56 -6.99
C ASN A 584 -47.70 4.21 -7.62
N GLY A 585 -47.43 3.18 -6.82
CA GLY A 585 -46.87 1.93 -7.35
C GLY A 585 -47.14 0.65 -6.55
N GLY A 586 -47.71 0.77 -5.37
CA GLY A 586 -47.89 -0.31 -4.41
C GLY A 586 -46.58 -0.82 -3.80
N LEU A 587 -46.72 -1.72 -2.82
CA LEU A 587 -45.60 -2.44 -2.21
C LEU A 587 -44.74 -3.24 -3.22
N PRO A 588 -45.30 -3.86 -4.29
CA PRO A 588 -44.48 -4.57 -5.27
C PRO A 588 -43.45 -3.68 -5.98
N LYS A 589 -43.82 -2.44 -6.38
CA LYS A 589 -42.85 -1.50 -6.95
C LYS A 589 -41.84 -1.02 -5.92
N MET A 590 -42.24 -0.81 -4.66
CA MET A 590 -41.29 -0.47 -3.61
C MET A 590 -40.26 -1.60 -3.39
N ALA A 591 -40.70 -2.86 -3.38
CA ALA A 591 -39.80 -4.01 -3.30
C ALA A 591 -38.84 -4.08 -4.50
N ALA A 592 -39.33 -3.82 -5.71
CA ALA A 592 -38.50 -3.73 -6.91
C ALA A 592 -37.47 -2.60 -6.81
N LEU A 593 -37.86 -1.43 -6.29
CA LEU A 593 -36.94 -0.31 -6.05
C LEU A 593 -35.83 -0.67 -5.07
N LEU A 594 -36.15 -1.29 -3.94
CA LEU A 594 -35.14 -1.75 -2.98
C LEU A 594 -34.16 -2.75 -3.61
N LYS A 595 -34.66 -3.65 -4.47
CA LYS A 595 -33.81 -4.60 -5.20
C LYS A 595 -32.85 -3.90 -6.17
N GLU A 596 -33.33 -2.89 -6.91
CA GLU A 596 -32.49 -2.10 -7.82
C GLU A 596 -31.42 -1.31 -7.04
N LEU A 597 -31.79 -0.69 -5.92
CA LEU A 597 -30.84 0.03 -5.06
C LEU A 597 -29.74 -0.91 -4.54
N LYS A 598 -30.12 -2.09 -4.02
CA LYS A 598 -29.17 -3.11 -3.58
C LYS A 598 -28.24 -3.62 -4.68
N SER A 599 -28.67 -3.60 -5.94
CA SER A 599 -27.81 -3.99 -7.06
C SER A 599 -26.70 -2.97 -7.37
N GLY A 600 -26.66 -1.83 -6.66
CA GLY A 600 -25.72 -0.73 -6.92
C GLY A 600 -26.22 0.27 -7.96
N THR A 601 -27.47 0.17 -8.39
CA THR A 601 -28.07 1.16 -9.30
C THR A 601 -28.26 2.49 -8.57
N THR A 602 -27.84 3.59 -9.18
CA THR A 602 -27.98 4.92 -8.57
C THR A 602 -29.44 5.21 -8.23
N PRO A 603 -29.76 5.94 -7.14
CA PRO A 603 -31.14 6.15 -6.73
C PRO A 603 -32.03 6.78 -7.81
N VAL A 604 -31.49 7.72 -8.57
CA VAL A 604 -32.18 8.35 -9.71
C VAL A 604 -32.53 7.31 -10.79
N ASN A 605 -31.59 6.45 -11.16
CA ASN A 605 -31.81 5.44 -12.19
C ASN A 605 -32.76 4.34 -11.69
N ALA A 606 -32.63 3.92 -10.44
CA ALA A 606 -33.48 2.91 -9.82
C ALA A 606 -34.94 3.38 -9.76
N VAL A 607 -35.18 4.62 -9.30
CA VAL A 607 -36.52 5.23 -9.29
C VAL A 607 -37.07 5.39 -10.71
N THR A 608 -36.26 5.91 -11.64
CA THR A 608 -36.69 6.12 -13.04
C THR A 608 -37.11 4.81 -13.70
N LYS A 609 -36.30 3.75 -13.50
CA LYS A 609 -36.55 2.41 -14.04
C LYS A 609 -37.82 1.78 -13.49
N VAL A 610 -38.02 1.83 -12.17
CA VAL A 610 -39.13 1.13 -11.50
C VAL A 610 -40.46 1.88 -11.65
N TYR A 611 -40.43 3.21 -11.58
CA TYR A 611 -41.63 4.03 -11.65
C TYR A 611 -41.96 4.51 -13.06
N GLY A 612 -41.07 4.33 -14.04
CA GLY A 612 -41.30 4.70 -15.43
C GLY A 612 -41.47 6.19 -15.64
N THR A 613 -40.87 7.01 -14.79
CA THR A 613 -40.97 8.48 -14.82
C THR A 613 -39.60 9.11 -14.57
N ASN A 614 -39.32 10.24 -15.21
CA ASN A 614 -38.07 10.95 -14.95
C ASN A 614 -38.11 11.65 -13.58
N ILE A 615 -36.93 11.86 -13.00
CA ILE A 615 -36.79 12.38 -11.63
C ILE A 615 -37.39 13.78 -11.44
N ARG A 616 -37.38 14.63 -12.48
CA ARG A 616 -37.98 15.97 -12.41
C ARG A 616 -39.49 15.92 -12.31
N ALA A 617 -40.13 15.07 -13.11
CA ALA A 617 -41.58 14.86 -13.07
C ALA A 617 -41.99 14.25 -11.72
N LEU A 618 -41.22 13.28 -11.22
CA LEU A 618 -41.46 12.66 -9.92
C LEU A 618 -41.35 13.66 -8.76
N ALA A 619 -40.27 14.45 -8.71
CA ALA A 619 -40.07 15.47 -7.69
C ALA A 619 -41.20 16.52 -7.71
N THR A 620 -41.66 16.90 -8.91
CA THR A 620 -42.79 17.82 -9.07
C THR A 620 -44.10 17.22 -8.54
N ALA A 621 -44.37 15.95 -8.83
CA ALA A 621 -45.55 15.25 -8.34
C ALA A 621 -45.52 15.08 -6.81
N TYR A 622 -44.38 14.68 -6.25
CA TYR A 622 -44.16 14.58 -4.81
C TYR A 622 -44.34 15.94 -4.10
N ALA A 623 -43.79 17.03 -4.66
CA ALA A 623 -43.96 18.36 -4.08
C ALA A 623 -45.43 18.80 -4.01
N ARG A 624 -46.27 18.35 -4.95
CA ARG A 624 -47.73 18.62 -4.92
C ARG A 624 -48.42 17.86 -3.80
N THR A 625 -47.99 16.64 -3.47
CA THR A 625 -48.61 15.86 -2.38
C THR A 625 -48.31 16.41 -0.99
N LEU A 626 -47.21 17.15 -0.83
CA LEU A 626 -46.88 17.80 0.45
C LEU A 626 -47.75 19.04 0.76
N ARG A 627 -48.40 19.64 -0.24
CA ARG A 627 -49.20 20.86 -0.08
C ARG A 627 -50.70 20.55 -0.16
N PRO A 628 -51.38 20.19 0.94
CA PRO A 628 -52.82 20.06 0.93
C PRO A 628 -53.46 21.45 0.70
N GLY A 629 -54.20 21.64 -0.40
CA GLY A 629 -55.08 22.82 -0.58
C GLY A 629 -55.00 23.63 -1.88
N ARG A 630 -54.25 23.24 -2.92
CA ARG A 630 -54.44 23.83 -4.27
C ARG A 630 -55.03 22.81 -5.22
N VAL A 631 -56.35 22.67 -5.16
CA VAL A 631 -57.14 22.28 -6.32
C VAL A 631 -56.84 23.31 -7.41
N SER A 632 -56.52 22.83 -8.60
CA SER A 632 -56.38 23.61 -9.82
C SER A 632 -57.64 24.45 -10.06
N ASN A 633 -57.49 25.77 -10.07
CA ASN A 633 -58.31 26.63 -10.90
C ASN A 633 -57.67 26.74 -12.28
#